data_AF-A0A968TUM7-F1
#
_entry.id   AF-A0A968TUM7-F1
#
_cell.length_a   1.000
_cell.length_b   1.000
_cell.length_c   1.000
_cell.angle_alpha   90.00
_cell.angle_beta   90.00
_cell.angle_gamma   90.00
#
_symmetry.space_group_name_H-M   'P 1'
#
loop_
_entity.id
_entity.type
_entity.pdbx_description
1 polymer ?
#
loop_
_entity_poly.entity_id
_entity_poly.type
_entity_poly.pdbx_seq_one_letter_code
_entity_poly.pdbx_strand_id
1 'polypeptide(L)'
;MRQSLSDFDVSLARIRLLADHLNQSLGAALADSNLRALHETQQCGAIVLLTGYFEAFLKDLVRHYVDGLSRSGLAFDDLPDAVRHRHYEGGGRALTHASEAGRKGRATPFGNVAREDIVERLYSTASGATSYQIVWEAFADTRANPGPEVVKEIAQNLGAKDVWPEISRKAETRAVGLRRH
;
A
#
# COMPACT_ATOMS: atom_id res chain seq x y z
N MET A 1 -14.24 1.57 -4.51
CA MET A 1 -13.41 2.80 -4.50
C MET A 1 -14.17 4.08 -4.12
N ARG A 2 -15.26 4.49 -4.80
CA ARG A 2 -15.98 5.74 -4.42
C ARG A 2 -16.49 5.74 -2.96
N GLN A 3 -17.04 4.62 -2.50
CA GLN A 3 -17.51 4.46 -1.12
C GLN A 3 -16.35 4.57 -0.11
N SER A 4 -15.27 3.79 -0.31
CA SER A 4 -14.09 3.78 0.57
C SER A 4 -13.42 5.15 0.71
N LEU A 5 -13.48 5.99 -0.34
CA LEU A 5 -12.97 7.36 -0.32
C LEU A 5 -13.88 8.31 0.48
N SER A 6 -15.20 8.20 0.31
CA SER A 6 -16.17 8.96 1.12
C SER A 6 -16.06 8.61 2.60
N ASP A 7 -15.87 7.32 2.91
CA ASP A 7 -15.70 6.84 4.28
C ASP A 7 -14.39 7.36 4.90
N PHE A 8 -13.34 7.53 4.08
CA PHE A 8 -12.09 8.16 4.50
C PHE A 8 -12.27 9.65 4.83
N ASP A 9 -12.98 10.43 3.99
CA ASP A 9 -13.20 11.85 4.23
C ASP A 9 -14.00 12.11 5.52
N VAL A 10 -15.04 11.33 5.77
CA VAL A 10 -15.82 11.37 7.02
C VAL A 10 -14.95 11.02 8.22
N SER A 11 -14.09 10.01 8.09
CA SER A 11 -13.18 9.61 9.16
C SER A 11 -12.13 10.68 9.43
N LEU A 12 -11.57 11.31 8.40
CA LEU A 12 -10.58 12.38 8.50
C LEU A 12 -11.15 13.61 9.19
N ALA A 13 -12.39 14.02 8.87
CA ALA A 13 -13.06 15.12 9.53
C ALA A 13 -13.25 14.88 11.03
N ARG A 14 -13.65 13.65 11.41
CA ARG A 14 -13.77 13.25 12.83
C ARG A 14 -12.44 13.27 13.56
N ILE A 15 -11.38 12.76 12.92
CA ILE A 15 -10.02 12.77 13.48
C ILE A 15 -9.54 14.21 13.72
N ARG A 16 -9.79 15.13 12.78
CA ARG A 16 -9.44 16.55 12.92
C ARG A 16 -10.17 17.20 14.08
N LEU A 17 -11.49 17.03 14.18
CA LEU A 17 -12.27 17.56 15.30
C LEU A 17 -11.78 17.04 16.65
N LEU A 18 -11.46 15.75 16.73
CA LEU A 18 -10.90 15.14 17.94
C LEU A 18 -9.51 15.74 18.27
N ALA A 19 -8.64 15.87 17.26
CA ALA A 19 -7.30 16.44 17.44
C ALA A 19 -7.35 17.90 17.88
N ASP A 20 -8.24 18.71 17.28
CA ASP A 20 -8.44 20.11 17.66
C ASP A 20 -8.97 20.23 19.09
N HIS A 21 -9.94 19.39 19.46
CA HIS A 21 -10.49 19.36 20.82
C HIS A 21 -9.44 18.96 21.87
N LEU A 22 -8.62 17.96 21.54
CA LEU A 22 -7.50 17.53 22.38
C LEU A 22 -6.48 18.66 22.52
N ASN A 23 -6.02 19.27 21.43
CA ASN A 23 -5.05 20.37 21.47
C ASN A 23 -5.53 21.57 22.31
N GLN A 24 -6.81 21.91 22.25
CA GLN A 24 -7.39 23.00 23.05
C GLN A 24 -7.46 22.66 24.55
N SER A 25 -7.65 21.38 24.89
CA SER A 25 -7.85 20.93 26.27
C SER A 25 -6.55 20.48 26.95
N LEU A 26 -5.48 20.21 26.20
CA LEU A 26 -4.26 19.59 26.70
C LEU A 26 -3.24 20.54 27.34
N GLY A 27 -3.24 21.84 27.01
CA GLY A 27 -2.18 22.76 27.45
C GLY A 27 -1.95 22.82 28.97
N ALA A 28 -3.04 22.81 29.75
CA ALA A 28 -2.96 22.78 31.22
C ALA A 28 -2.77 21.36 31.78
N ALA A 29 -3.34 20.34 31.14
CA ALA A 29 -3.24 18.94 31.57
C ALA A 29 -1.84 18.34 31.35
N LEU A 30 -1.13 18.78 30.29
CA LEU A 30 0.22 18.36 29.95
C LEU A 30 1.32 18.98 30.85
N ALA A 31 0.95 19.84 31.80
CA ALA A 31 1.87 20.29 32.85
C ALA A 31 2.28 19.13 33.77
N ASP A 32 1.42 18.12 33.94
CA ASP A 32 1.74 16.85 34.61
C ASP A 32 2.64 15.99 33.69
N SER A 33 3.81 15.61 34.19
CA SER A 33 4.79 14.79 33.45
C SER A 33 4.27 13.39 33.11
N ASN A 34 3.41 12.80 33.94
CA ASN A 34 2.84 11.49 33.68
C ASN A 34 1.79 11.55 32.56
N LEU A 35 0.93 12.58 32.57
CA LEU A 35 -0.03 12.80 31.49
C LEU A 35 0.66 13.14 30.17
N ARG A 36 1.79 13.87 30.23
CA ARG A 36 2.63 14.13 29.06
C ARG A 36 3.22 12.86 28.46
N ALA A 37 3.82 12.00 29.28
CA ALA A 37 4.38 10.73 28.82
C ALA A 37 3.32 9.81 28.18
N LEU A 38 2.11 9.76 28.76
CA LEU A 38 0.98 9.03 28.18
C LEU A 38 0.56 9.61 26.84
N HIS A 39 0.46 10.94 26.73
CA HIS A 39 0.09 11.60 25.49
C HIS A 39 1.12 11.35 24.37
N GLU A 40 2.41 11.48 24.66
CA GLU A 40 3.49 11.19 23.70
C GLU A 40 3.44 9.73 23.24
N THR A 41 3.19 8.80 24.17
CA THR A 41 3.03 7.37 23.83
C THR A 41 1.84 7.14 22.91
N GLN A 42 0.71 7.81 23.17
CA GLN A 42 -0.48 7.72 22.32
C GLN A 42 -0.24 8.29 20.92
N GLN A 43 0.44 9.44 20.81
CA GLN A 43 0.81 10.04 19.52
C GLN A 43 1.72 9.10 18.71
N CYS A 44 2.75 8.55 19.33
CA CYS A 44 3.62 7.55 18.71
C CYS A 44 2.83 6.33 18.23
N GLY A 45 1.95 5.79 19.08
CA GLY A 45 1.07 4.68 18.73
C GLY A 45 0.15 4.99 17.54
N ALA A 46 -0.43 6.19 17.49
CA ALA A 46 -1.28 6.64 16.38
C ALA A 46 -0.51 6.69 15.06
N ILE A 47 0.73 7.22 15.05
CA ILE A 47 1.57 7.26 13.85
C ILE A 47 1.90 5.85 13.38
N VAL A 48 2.30 4.95 14.28
CA VAL A 48 2.60 3.54 13.95
C VAL A 48 1.39 2.86 13.31
N LEU A 49 0.19 3.05 13.88
CA LEU A 49 -1.05 2.50 13.32
C LEU A 49 -1.39 3.09 11.95
N LEU A 50 -1.27 4.41 11.79
CA LEU A 50 -1.50 5.08 10.51
C LEU A 50 -0.55 4.57 9.42
N THR A 51 0.73 4.40 9.75
CA THR A 51 1.71 3.81 8.84
C THR A 51 1.33 2.37 8.47
N GLY A 52 0.92 1.55 9.44
CA GLY A 52 0.46 0.18 9.19
C GLY A 52 -0.77 0.11 8.28
N TYR A 53 -1.77 0.99 8.50
CA TYR A 53 -2.94 1.07 7.63
C TYR A 53 -2.58 1.55 6.22
N PHE A 54 -1.70 2.54 6.11
CA PHE A 54 -1.25 3.04 4.81
C PHE A 54 -0.49 1.96 4.03
N GLU A 55 0.35 1.18 4.72
CA GLU A 55 1.04 0.04 4.14
C GLU A 55 0.07 -1.03 3.62
N ALA A 56 -0.94 -1.41 4.42
CA ALA A 56 -1.97 -2.35 4.00
C ALA A 56 -2.75 -1.84 2.77
N PHE A 57 -3.13 -0.55 2.78
CA PHE A 57 -3.78 0.10 1.65
C PHE A 57 -2.95 0.03 0.36
N LEU A 58 -1.64 0.29 0.43
CA LEU A 58 -0.76 0.20 -0.74
C LEU A 58 -0.69 -1.23 -1.29
N LYS A 59 -0.56 -2.23 -0.41
CA LYS A 59 -0.54 -3.65 -0.80
C LYS A 59 -1.84 -4.06 -1.49
N ASP A 60 -2.99 -3.65 -0.94
CA ASP A 60 -4.30 -3.92 -1.53
C ASP A 60 -4.45 -3.24 -2.89
N LEU A 61 -4.00 -1.99 -3.04
CA LEU A 61 -4.02 -1.26 -4.30
C LEU A 61 -3.20 -1.98 -5.37
N VAL A 62 -1.97 -2.39 -5.03
CA VAL A 62 -1.08 -3.16 -5.91
C VAL A 62 -1.74 -4.46 -6.32
N ARG A 63 -2.25 -5.24 -5.36
CA ARG A 63 -2.93 -6.51 -5.64
C ARG A 63 -4.09 -6.34 -6.62
N HIS A 64 -4.98 -5.37 -6.36
CA HIS A 64 -6.13 -5.12 -7.23
C HIS A 64 -5.72 -4.70 -8.64
N TYR A 65 -4.68 -3.87 -8.77
CA TYR A 65 -4.19 -3.43 -10.08
C TYR A 65 -3.59 -4.61 -10.86
N VAL A 66 -2.75 -5.40 -10.21
CA VAL A 66 -2.09 -6.57 -10.81
C VAL A 66 -3.11 -7.65 -11.20
N ASP A 67 -4.09 -7.94 -10.35
CA ASP A 67 -5.20 -8.85 -10.67
C ASP A 67 -6.06 -8.31 -11.83
N GLY A 68 -6.14 -6.99 -11.96
CA GLY A 68 -6.78 -6.32 -13.09
C GLY A 68 -6.02 -6.54 -14.40
N LEU A 69 -4.69 -6.41 -14.37
CA LEU A 69 -3.83 -6.68 -15.53
C LEU A 69 -3.95 -8.14 -15.99
N SER A 70 -3.86 -9.10 -15.07
CA SER A 70 -4.04 -10.52 -15.37
C SER A 70 -5.40 -10.86 -16.00
N ARG A 71 -6.43 -10.04 -15.75
CA ARG A 71 -7.79 -10.21 -16.30
C ARG A 71 -8.10 -9.31 -17.50
N SER A 72 -7.14 -8.53 -17.97
CA SER A 72 -7.32 -7.58 -19.08
C SER A 72 -7.46 -8.24 -20.46
N GLY A 73 -7.13 -9.53 -20.57
CA GLY A 73 -7.09 -10.26 -21.84
C GLY A 73 -5.85 -9.99 -22.69
N LEU A 74 -4.91 -9.17 -22.20
CA LEU A 74 -3.59 -8.99 -22.81
C LEU A 74 -2.74 -10.23 -22.58
N ALA A 75 -2.02 -10.69 -23.60
CA ALA A 75 -1.00 -11.72 -23.40
C ALA A 75 0.10 -11.19 -22.46
N PHE A 76 0.73 -12.09 -21.70
CA PHE A 76 1.78 -11.68 -20.76
C PHE A 76 2.94 -10.98 -21.46
N ASP A 77 3.30 -11.44 -22.66
CA ASP A 77 4.37 -10.86 -23.48
C ASP A 77 4.06 -9.44 -23.98
N ASP A 78 2.78 -9.06 -24.03
CA ASP A 78 2.35 -7.71 -24.44
C ASP A 78 2.37 -6.70 -23.28
N LEU A 79 2.58 -7.15 -22.04
CA LEU A 79 2.69 -6.25 -20.88
C LEU A 79 3.98 -5.42 -20.96
N PRO A 80 4.06 -4.24 -20.31
CA PRO A 80 5.29 -3.46 -20.27
C PRO A 80 6.48 -4.26 -19.71
N ASP A 81 7.66 -4.12 -20.31
CA ASP A 81 8.89 -4.83 -19.92
C ASP A 81 9.18 -4.73 -18.41
N ALA A 82 8.97 -3.55 -17.82
CA ALA A 82 9.15 -3.33 -16.39
C ALA A 82 8.28 -4.28 -15.55
N VAL A 83 7.04 -4.51 -15.95
CA VAL A 83 6.11 -5.43 -15.27
C VAL A 83 6.58 -6.87 -15.45
N ARG A 84 6.97 -7.27 -16.67
CA ARG A 84 7.45 -8.64 -16.94
C ARG A 84 8.73 -8.96 -16.17
N HIS A 85 9.70 -8.04 -16.17
CA HIS A 85 10.93 -8.21 -15.39
C HIS A 85 10.64 -8.25 -13.89
N ARG A 86 9.82 -7.33 -13.38
CA ARG A 86 9.49 -7.28 -11.96
C ARG A 86 8.74 -8.53 -11.51
N HIS A 87 7.85 -9.09 -12.34
CA HIS A 87 7.17 -10.35 -12.07
C HIS A 87 8.18 -11.48 -11.75
N TYR A 88 9.18 -11.69 -12.61
CA TYR A 88 10.15 -12.77 -12.39
C TYR A 88 11.16 -12.44 -11.29
N GLU A 89 11.81 -11.28 -11.37
CA GLU A 89 12.88 -10.91 -10.43
C GLU A 89 12.33 -10.65 -9.01
N GLY A 90 11.25 -9.88 -8.93
CA GLY A 90 10.55 -9.61 -7.67
C GLY A 90 9.79 -10.82 -7.15
N GLY A 91 9.23 -11.65 -8.04
CA GLY A 91 8.57 -12.89 -7.64
C GLY A 91 9.55 -13.92 -7.07
N GLY A 92 10.77 -14.01 -7.61
CA GLY A 92 11.85 -14.81 -7.03
C GLY A 92 12.20 -14.35 -5.60
N ARG A 93 12.32 -13.03 -5.37
CA ARG A 93 12.51 -12.48 -4.02
C ARG A 93 11.35 -12.80 -3.08
N ALA A 94 10.10 -12.62 -3.55
CA ALA A 94 8.92 -12.91 -2.76
C ALA A 94 8.88 -14.39 -2.33
N LEU A 95 9.25 -15.30 -3.24
CA LEU A 95 9.39 -16.73 -2.93
C LEU A 95 10.45 -17.00 -1.85
N THR A 96 11.62 -16.36 -1.94
CA THR A 96 12.66 -16.44 -0.91
C THR A 96 12.12 -15.98 0.45
N HIS A 97 11.46 -14.83 0.51
CA HIS A 97 10.86 -14.32 1.75
C HIS A 97 9.80 -15.26 2.32
N ALA A 98 8.91 -15.78 1.48
CA ALA A 98 7.89 -16.75 1.91
C ALA A 98 8.52 -18.02 2.47
N SER A 99 9.60 -18.51 1.86
CA SER A 99 10.32 -19.69 2.34
C SER A 99 11.04 -19.46 3.66
N GLU A 100 11.70 -18.32 3.82
CA GLU A 100 12.34 -17.96 5.10
C GLU A 100 11.33 -17.77 6.23
N ALA A 101 10.20 -17.11 5.94
CA ALA A 101 9.13 -16.88 6.90
C ALA A 101 8.51 -18.21 7.34
N GLY A 102 8.18 -19.10 6.40
CA GLY A 102 7.67 -20.44 6.67
C GLY A 102 8.63 -21.27 7.53
N ARG A 103 9.94 -21.25 7.22
CA ARG A 103 10.96 -21.94 8.04
C ARG A 103 11.04 -21.42 9.48
N LYS A 104 10.76 -20.13 9.68
CA LYS A 104 10.81 -19.46 11.00
C LYS A 104 9.45 -19.46 11.72
N GLY A 105 8.39 -20.04 11.13
CA GLY A 105 7.04 -19.97 11.68
C GLY A 105 6.48 -18.54 11.79
N ARG A 106 6.92 -17.64 10.90
CA ARG A 106 6.49 -16.23 10.87
C ARG A 106 5.58 -15.98 9.68
N ALA A 107 4.71 -14.98 9.79
CA ALA A 107 3.95 -14.48 8.65
C ALA A 107 4.89 -13.84 7.62
N THR A 108 4.52 -13.90 6.34
CA THR A 108 5.23 -13.17 5.30
C THR A 108 4.91 -11.68 5.39
N PRO A 109 5.77 -10.79 4.85
CA PRO A 109 5.44 -9.36 4.72
C PRO A 109 4.16 -9.10 3.91
N PHE A 110 3.72 -10.08 3.13
CA PHE A 110 2.57 -9.99 2.23
C PHE A 110 1.33 -10.73 2.77
N GLY A 111 1.35 -11.16 4.04
CA GLY A 111 0.28 -11.92 4.69
C GLY A 111 0.48 -13.44 4.62
N ASN A 112 -0.62 -14.18 4.53
CA ASN A 112 -0.63 -15.65 4.49
C ASN A 112 -0.55 -16.16 3.04
N VAL A 113 0.52 -15.80 2.33
CA VAL A 113 0.77 -16.28 0.97
C VAL A 113 1.57 -17.59 1.05
N ALA A 114 1.07 -18.66 0.41
CA ALA A 114 1.80 -19.91 0.33
C ALA A 114 2.92 -19.82 -0.72
N ARG A 115 4.00 -20.57 -0.53
CA ARG A 115 5.11 -20.59 -1.51
C ARG A 115 4.64 -21.16 -2.84
N GLU A 116 3.76 -22.15 -2.74
CA GLU A 116 3.13 -22.87 -3.82
C GLU A 116 2.33 -21.91 -4.71
N ASP A 117 1.59 -20.96 -4.11
CA ASP A 117 0.86 -19.92 -4.84
C ASP A 117 1.81 -19.04 -5.67
N ILE A 118 2.97 -18.66 -5.11
CA ILE A 118 3.95 -17.82 -5.81
C ILE A 118 4.55 -18.59 -6.99
N VAL A 119 4.90 -19.86 -6.79
CA VAL A 119 5.45 -20.72 -7.85
C VAL A 119 4.43 -20.94 -8.97
N GLU A 120 3.17 -21.19 -8.64
CA GLU A 120 2.09 -21.36 -9.61
C GLU A 120 1.93 -20.10 -10.48
N ARG A 121 1.93 -18.92 -9.86
CA ARG A 121 1.86 -17.65 -10.59
C ARG A 121 3.07 -17.42 -11.49
N LEU A 122 4.29 -17.66 -10.99
CA LEU A 122 5.52 -17.59 -11.79
C LEU A 122 5.51 -18.53 -13.00
N TYR A 123 4.94 -19.73 -12.83
CA TYR A 123 4.84 -20.70 -13.91
C TYR A 123 3.73 -20.36 -14.92
N SER A 124 2.64 -19.74 -14.45
CA SER A 124 1.47 -19.44 -15.28
C SER A 124 1.76 -18.55 -16.49
N THR A 125 2.82 -17.76 -16.44
CA THR A 125 3.25 -16.88 -17.53
C THR A 125 4.16 -17.57 -18.55
N ALA A 126 4.75 -18.71 -18.19
CA ALA A 126 5.69 -19.45 -19.05
C ALA A 126 5.01 -20.45 -20.00
N SER A 127 3.73 -20.76 -19.76
CA SER A 127 2.99 -21.82 -20.47
C SER A 127 2.37 -21.38 -21.80
N GLY A 128 2.54 -20.10 -22.21
CA GLY A 128 1.84 -19.54 -23.37
C GLY A 128 0.31 -19.53 -23.22
N ALA A 129 -0.19 -19.71 -21.98
CA ALA A 129 -1.60 -19.75 -21.69
C ALA A 129 -2.25 -18.38 -21.88
N THR A 130 -3.48 -18.37 -22.41
CA THR A 130 -4.33 -17.18 -22.53
C THR A 130 -4.75 -16.60 -21.17
N SER A 131 -4.55 -17.35 -20.09
CA SER A 131 -4.78 -16.90 -18.71
C SER A 131 -3.53 -17.12 -17.87
N TYR A 132 -3.04 -16.05 -17.24
CA TYR A 132 -1.91 -16.08 -16.32
C TYR A 132 -2.24 -15.24 -15.08
N GLN A 133 -1.44 -15.44 -14.04
CA GLN A 133 -1.51 -14.65 -12.82
C GLN A 133 -0.15 -14.03 -12.55
N ILE A 134 -0.14 -12.71 -12.34
CA ILE A 134 1.07 -12.00 -11.97
C ILE A 134 1.29 -12.12 -10.45
N VAL A 135 2.53 -12.35 -10.03
CA VAL A 135 2.94 -12.30 -8.61
C VAL A 135 2.84 -10.87 -8.08
N TRP A 136 1.71 -10.51 -7.47
CA TRP A 136 1.49 -9.16 -6.94
C TRP A 136 2.46 -8.81 -5.80
N GLU A 137 2.91 -9.80 -5.04
CA GLU A 137 3.89 -9.65 -3.95
C GLU A 137 5.21 -9.04 -4.45
N ALA A 138 5.56 -9.32 -5.71
CA ALA A 138 6.71 -8.72 -6.37
C ALA A 138 6.65 -7.19 -6.39
N PHE A 139 5.45 -6.60 -6.40
CA PHE A 139 5.22 -5.16 -6.55
C PHE A 139 4.91 -4.45 -5.22
N ALA A 140 4.73 -5.21 -4.14
CA ALA A 140 4.15 -4.73 -2.89
C ALA A 140 5.17 -4.64 -1.74
N ASP A 141 6.46 -4.54 -2.05
CA ASP A 141 7.51 -4.35 -1.05
C ASP A 141 7.55 -2.90 -0.57
N THR A 142 7.14 -2.71 0.69
CA THR A 142 6.91 -1.42 1.34
C THR A 142 8.01 -1.04 2.33
N ARG A 143 9.00 -1.91 2.56
CA ARG A 143 10.14 -1.71 3.50
C ARG A 143 9.74 -1.23 4.91
N ALA A 144 8.56 -1.63 5.39
CA ALA A 144 8.05 -1.42 6.76
C ALA A 144 7.82 0.05 7.22
N ASN A 145 7.84 1.03 6.31
CA ASN A 145 7.34 2.39 6.54
C ASN A 145 7.26 3.12 5.19
N PRO A 146 6.13 3.02 4.46
CA PRO A 146 6.06 3.55 3.11
C PRO A 146 6.07 5.09 3.11
N GLY A 147 7.25 5.66 2.85
CA GLY A 147 7.41 7.08 2.53
C GLY A 147 7.17 7.40 1.06
N PRO A 148 7.34 8.67 0.64
CA PRO A 148 7.12 9.08 -0.75
C PRO A 148 7.95 8.31 -1.78
N GLU A 149 9.20 7.97 -1.46
CA GLU A 149 10.04 7.20 -2.38
C GLU A 149 9.52 5.77 -2.57
N VAL A 150 8.93 5.15 -1.53
CA VAL A 150 8.33 3.80 -1.63
C VAL A 150 7.11 3.84 -2.56
N VAL A 151 6.23 4.85 -2.40
CA VAL A 151 5.05 5.00 -3.28
C VAL A 151 5.48 5.22 -4.73
N LYS A 152 6.52 6.04 -4.95
CA LYS A 152 7.10 6.27 -6.27
C LYS A 152 7.68 4.99 -6.87
N GLU A 153 8.44 4.22 -6.10
CA GLU A 153 9.03 2.95 -6.53
C GLU A 153 7.93 1.93 -6.89
N ILE A 154 6.90 1.78 -6.06
CA ILE A 154 5.74 0.92 -6.35
C ILE A 154 5.12 1.32 -7.70
N ALA A 155 4.83 2.60 -7.89
CA ALA A 155 4.17 3.07 -9.10
C ALA A 155 5.06 2.92 -10.36
N GLN A 156 6.38 3.16 -10.24
CA GLN A 156 7.34 2.90 -11.31
C GLN A 156 7.41 1.42 -11.69
N ASN A 157 7.39 0.53 -10.70
CA ASN A 157 7.36 -0.92 -10.92
C ASN A 157 6.07 -1.36 -11.63
N LEU A 158 4.96 -0.62 -11.45
CA LEU A 158 3.70 -0.82 -12.18
C LEU A 158 3.67 -0.16 -13.57
N GLY A 159 4.77 0.49 -13.99
CA GLY A 159 4.90 1.15 -15.28
C GLY A 159 4.44 2.61 -15.32
N ALA A 160 4.03 3.19 -14.18
CA ALA A 160 3.65 4.60 -14.11
C ALA A 160 4.87 5.51 -14.00
N LYS A 161 4.87 6.62 -14.74
CA LYS A 161 5.88 7.67 -14.69
C LYS A 161 5.27 8.95 -14.11
N ASP A 162 6.08 9.82 -13.51
CA ASP A 162 5.68 11.15 -13.02
C ASP A 162 4.44 11.15 -12.09
N VAL A 163 4.44 10.20 -11.17
CA VAL A 163 3.30 9.86 -10.31
C VAL A 163 2.89 11.02 -9.39
N TRP A 164 3.86 11.72 -8.80
CA TRP A 164 3.58 12.82 -7.88
C TRP A 164 2.88 14.01 -8.54
N PRO A 165 3.36 14.56 -9.67
CA PRO A 165 2.62 15.57 -10.41
C PRO A 165 1.17 15.19 -10.70
N GLU A 166 0.92 13.94 -11.10
CA GLU A 166 -0.44 13.50 -11.43
C GLU A 166 -1.33 13.37 -10.18
N ILE A 167 -0.79 12.83 -9.08
CA ILE A 167 -1.50 12.75 -7.79
C ILE A 167 -1.84 14.16 -7.29
N SER A 168 -0.86 15.07 -7.27
CA SER A 168 -1.04 16.46 -6.81
C SER A 168 -2.11 17.17 -7.64
N ARG A 169 -2.04 17.08 -8.98
CA ARG A 169 -3.04 17.67 -9.87
C ARG A 169 -4.46 17.15 -9.59
N LYS A 170 -4.60 15.84 -9.36
CA LYS A 170 -5.92 15.24 -9.04
C LYS A 170 -6.42 15.63 -7.64
N ALA A 171 -5.52 15.79 -6.68
CA ALA A 171 -5.85 16.28 -5.35
C ALA A 171 -6.33 17.74 -5.39
N GLU A 172 -5.62 18.61 -6.11
CA GLU A 172 -5.97 20.03 -6.28
C GLU A 172 -7.29 20.23 -7.02
N THR A 173 -7.49 19.52 -8.14
CA THR A 173 -8.74 19.60 -8.92
C THR A 173 -9.96 19.24 -8.06
N ARG A 174 -9.82 18.29 -7.13
CA ARG A 174 -10.88 17.92 -6.19
C ARG A 174 -11.06 18.92 -5.05
N ALA A 175 -9.98 19.49 -4.53
CA ALA A 175 -10.05 20.55 -3.52
C ALA A 175 -10.80 21.79 -4.05
N VAL A 176 -10.69 22.09 -5.34
CA VAL A 176 -11.45 23.17 -6.00
C VAL A 176 -12.93 22.79 -6.19
N GLY A 177 -13.23 21.52 -6.50
CA GLY A 177 -14.61 21.02 -6.60
C GLY A 177 -15.35 21.01 -5.26
N LEU A 178 -14.66 20.71 -4.16
CA LEU A 178 -15.21 20.69 -2.80
C LEU A 178 -15.48 22.07 -2.21
N ARG A 179 -14.86 23.15 -2.74
CA ARG A 179 -15.12 24.54 -2.30
C ARG A 179 -16.31 25.20 -3.01
N ARG A 180 -16.96 24.50 -3.94
CA ARG A 180 -18.08 25.03 -4.74
C ARG A 180 -19.45 24.47 -4.31
N HIS A 181 -19.50 23.74 -3.20
CA HIS A 181 -20.71 23.26 -2.54
C HIS A 181 -20.66 23.64 -1.05
#